data_AF-A0A7X5Q5C6-F1
#
_entry.id   AF-A0A7X5Q5C6-F1
#
_cell.length_a   1.000
_cell.length_b   1.000
_cell.length_c   1.000
_cell.angle_alpha   90.00
_cell.angle_beta   90.00
_cell.angle_gamma   90.00
#
_symmetry.space_group_name_H-M   'P 1'
#
loop_
_entity.id
_entity.type
_entity.pdbx_description
1 polymer ?
#
loop_
_entity_poly.entity_id
_entity_poly.type
_entity_poly.pdbx_seq_one_letter_code
_entity_poly.pdbx_strand_id
1 'polypeptide(L)'
;MKKALTSTLFTSFFLLAVAGNAEEETYQDEISNVLEKNVIVDSRPLSPESKKLMEQKRQEESEECENPSDEETLELTGTTIPIKWNNLIALTANELHSTAANYTPYLYHWIENIPQENIVEIEDGSEWIFDKNDAHVLRNWRASDTIVISPKGNWLWSSNYAYVMTNKDLSSSINVNLMLGPIAFGPRSTWIIGLDDNLGQVYVLNGQGDRTVWEVSHTDLYLFKEWQHDDTLIIGENDGWLWWFSAYNCIIINVNSNHFVRARQISSSASKRMGDRA
;
A
#
# COMPACT_ATOMS: atom_id res chain seq x y z
N MET A 1 -1.86 -68.95 -5.19
CA MET A 1 -0.75 -68.87 -4.21
C MET A 1 -0.22 -67.45 -4.20
N LYS A 2 -0.16 -66.81 -3.01
CA LYS A 2 0.54 -65.55 -2.60
C LYS A 2 0.11 -64.26 -3.33
N LYS A 3 -0.83 -63.46 -2.81
CA LYS A 3 -0.81 -62.44 -1.72
C LYS A 3 -0.10 -61.11 -2.04
N ALA A 4 -0.85 -60.05 -1.76
CA ALA A 4 -0.63 -58.61 -1.90
C ALA A 4 0.51 -58.00 -1.07
N LEU A 5 0.86 -56.73 -1.38
CA LEU A 5 1.13 -55.68 -0.38
C LEU A 5 1.03 -54.29 -1.03
N THR A 6 0.01 -53.54 -0.64
CA THR A 6 -0.17 -52.09 -0.82
C THR A 6 0.60 -51.34 0.27
N SER A 7 1.27 -50.27 -0.11
CA SER A 7 2.01 -49.37 0.79
C SER A 7 1.10 -48.26 1.30
N THR A 8 1.13 -48.01 2.61
CA THR A 8 0.38 -46.98 3.33
C THR A 8 1.38 -46.17 4.15
N LEU A 9 1.41 -44.84 3.97
CA LEU A 9 2.06 -43.85 4.86
C LEU A 9 1.08 -42.68 4.98
N PHE A 10 0.34 -42.58 6.09
CA PHE A 10 0.65 -41.82 7.31
C PHE A 10 0.52 -40.30 7.15
N THR A 11 -0.68 -39.79 7.40
CA THR A 11 -0.86 -38.45 7.98
C THR A 11 -1.72 -38.62 9.23
N SER A 12 -1.05 -38.60 10.37
CA SER A 12 -1.65 -38.69 11.69
C SER A 12 -2.02 -37.27 12.11
N PHE A 13 -3.30 -36.88 11.92
CA PHE A 13 -3.85 -35.71 12.60
C PHE A 13 -4.51 -36.19 13.90
N PHE A 14 -4.11 -35.55 15.00
CA PHE A 14 -4.69 -35.74 16.32
C PHE A 14 -6.17 -35.32 16.27
N LEU A 15 -7.07 -36.30 16.19
CA LEU A 15 -8.48 -36.14 16.52
C LEU A 15 -8.61 -36.37 18.03
N LEU A 16 -8.40 -35.32 18.82
CA LEU A 16 -8.93 -35.28 20.18
C LEU A 16 -10.42 -35.00 20.05
N ALA A 17 -11.23 -36.05 20.01
CA ALA A 17 -12.67 -35.94 20.15
C ALA A 17 -12.98 -35.56 21.61
N VAL A 18 -13.06 -34.26 21.89
CA VAL A 18 -13.66 -33.74 23.11
C VAL A 18 -15.16 -33.59 22.84
N ALA A 19 -15.96 -34.38 23.56
CA ALA A 19 -17.40 -34.21 23.58
C ALA A 19 -17.75 -32.91 24.32
N GLY A 20 -18.01 -31.84 23.55
CA GLY A 20 -18.38 -30.51 24.04
C GLY A 20 -19.16 -29.69 22.99
N ASN A 21 -20.11 -30.33 22.30
CA ASN A 21 -20.76 -29.86 21.06
C ASN A 21 -21.90 -28.82 21.26
N ALA A 22 -21.71 -27.77 22.05
CA ALA A 22 -22.69 -26.67 22.09
C ALA A 22 -22.09 -25.26 22.27
N GLU A 23 -20.85 -25.15 22.77
CA GLU A 23 -20.19 -23.83 22.90
C GLU A 23 -19.32 -23.50 21.69
N GLU A 24 -18.90 -24.49 20.90
CA GLU A 24 -17.97 -24.29 19.78
C GLU A 24 -18.62 -23.69 18.52
N GLU A 25 -19.93 -23.91 18.31
CA GLU A 25 -20.65 -23.32 17.17
C GLU A 25 -20.82 -21.79 17.32
N THR A 26 -21.00 -21.29 18.53
CA THR A 26 -21.17 -19.85 18.79
C THR A 26 -19.90 -19.04 18.49
N TYR A 27 -18.72 -19.62 18.77
CA TYR A 27 -17.44 -18.94 18.52
C TYR A 27 -17.11 -18.82 17.02
N GLN A 28 -17.49 -19.81 16.20
CA GLN A 28 -17.25 -19.76 14.76
C GLN A 28 -18.11 -18.68 14.07
N ASP A 29 -19.34 -18.49 14.53
CA ASP A 29 -20.23 -17.45 14.01
C ASP A 29 -19.81 -16.04 14.44
N GLU A 30 -19.22 -15.87 15.62
CA GLU A 30 -18.68 -14.56 16.02
C GLU A 30 -17.41 -14.20 15.22
N ILE A 31 -16.53 -15.17 14.96
CA ILE A 31 -15.31 -14.95 14.16
C ILE A 31 -15.65 -14.65 12.69
N SER A 32 -16.62 -15.37 12.10
CA SER A 32 -17.06 -15.12 10.71
C SER A 32 -17.69 -13.73 10.54
N ASN A 33 -18.52 -13.30 11.50
CA ASN A 33 -19.14 -11.96 11.50
C ASN A 33 -18.14 -10.80 11.71
N VAL A 34 -16.95 -11.07 12.26
CA VAL A 34 -15.88 -10.07 12.39
C VAL A 34 -15.02 -10.00 11.12
N LEU A 35 -14.83 -11.12 10.43
CA LEU A 35 -14.02 -11.23 9.20
C LEU A 35 -14.68 -10.59 7.97
N GLU A 36 -15.98 -10.35 7.98
CA GLU A 36 -16.70 -9.74 6.83
C GLU A 36 -16.95 -8.24 6.99
N LYS A 37 -16.38 -7.60 8.01
CA LYS A 37 -16.60 -6.16 8.25
C LYS A 37 -15.46 -5.33 7.70
N ASN A 38 -15.82 -4.26 6.99
CA ASN A 38 -14.88 -3.23 6.61
C ASN A 38 -14.23 -2.57 7.82
N VAL A 39 -12.95 -2.22 7.68
CA VAL A 39 -12.21 -1.49 8.71
C VAL A 39 -12.70 -0.05 8.78
N ILE A 40 -12.96 0.42 10.01
CA ILE A 40 -13.33 1.80 10.27
C ILE A 40 -12.11 2.70 10.05
N VAL A 41 -12.24 3.62 9.10
CA VAL A 41 -11.23 4.64 8.78
C VAL A 41 -11.02 5.55 9.98
N ASP A 42 -9.78 5.91 10.26
CA ASP A 42 -9.42 6.84 11.35
C ASP A 42 -9.88 6.36 12.74
N SER A 43 -9.95 5.03 12.95
CA SER A 43 -10.26 4.41 14.25
C SER A 43 -9.21 4.72 15.33
N ARG A 44 -7.99 5.09 14.93
CA ARG A 44 -6.90 5.56 15.80
C ARG A 44 -6.25 6.81 15.15
N PRO A 45 -6.87 7.99 15.29
CA PRO A 45 -6.39 9.18 14.63
C PRO A 45 -5.04 9.63 15.17
N LEU A 46 -4.17 10.07 14.27
CA LEU A 46 -2.92 10.74 14.66
C LEU A 46 -3.22 11.99 15.49
N SER A 47 -2.33 12.30 16.42
CA SER A 47 -2.39 13.54 17.17
C SER A 47 -2.32 14.77 16.23
N PRO A 48 -2.97 15.91 16.57
CA PRO A 48 -2.83 17.13 15.79
C PRO A 48 -1.37 17.60 15.64
N GLU A 49 -0.53 17.33 16.65
CA GLU A 49 0.90 17.63 16.63
C GLU A 49 1.64 16.76 15.61
N SER A 50 1.37 15.45 15.57
CA SER A 50 1.92 14.52 14.58
C SER A 50 1.52 14.94 13.16
N LYS A 51 0.24 15.30 12.94
CA LYS A 51 -0.25 15.80 11.63
C LYS A 51 0.44 17.11 11.21
N LYS A 52 0.65 18.03 12.15
CA LYS A 52 1.35 19.29 11.87
C LYS A 52 2.83 19.08 11.57
N LEU A 53 3.51 18.24 12.36
CA LEU A 53 4.92 17.89 12.15
C LEU A 53 5.11 17.21 10.78
N MET A 54 4.14 16.39 10.38
CA MET A 54 4.14 15.77 9.06
C MET A 54 4.12 16.77 7.94
N GLU A 55 3.22 17.73 8.04
CA GLU A 55 3.11 18.74 7.01
C GLU A 55 4.38 19.59 6.94
N GLN A 56 4.92 20.00 8.09
CA GLN A 56 6.16 20.77 8.14
C GLN A 56 7.32 20.05 7.48
N LYS A 57 7.53 18.75 7.78
CA LYS A 57 8.63 17.98 7.19
C LYS A 57 8.48 17.79 5.68
N ARG A 58 7.26 17.56 5.20
CA ARG A 58 7.00 17.43 3.75
C ARG A 58 7.22 18.75 3.02
N GLN A 59 6.84 19.86 3.64
CA GLN A 59 7.09 21.19 3.11
C GLN A 59 8.60 21.50 3.07
N GLU A 60 9.33 21.24 4.17
CA GLU A 60 10.80 21.42 4.22
C GLU A 60 11.51 20.64 3.11
N GLU A 61 11.12 19.38 2.90
CA GLU A 61 11.67 18.54 1.82
C GLU A 61 11.34 19.09 0.42
N SER A 62 10.14 19.68 0.25
CA SER A 62 9.76 20.31 -1.02
C SER A 62 10.56 21.58 -1.31
N GLU A 63 10.84 22.39 -0.29
CA GLU A 63 11.62 23.62 -0.40
C GLU A 63 13.11 23.33 -0.68
N GLU A 64 13.65 22.25 -0.10
CA GLU A 64 15.01 21.76 -0.36
C GLU A 64 15.18 21.29 -1.81
N CYS A 65 14.16 20.63 -2.38
CA CYS A 65 14.21 20.20 -3.78
C CYS A 65 14.09 21.37 -4.78
N GLU A 66 13.43 22.47 -4.42
CA GLU A 66 13.29 23.66 -5.30
C GLU A 66 14.55 24.52 -5.34
N ASN A 67 15.35 24.51 -4.27
CA ASN A 67 16.62 25.22 -4.17
C ASN A 67 17.76 24.26 -3.83
N PRO A 68 18.11 23.32 -4.73
CA PRO A 68 19.27 22.48 -4.51
C PRO A 68 20.45 23.43 -4.34
N SER A 69 21.11 23.43 -3.18
CA SER A 69 22.27 24.28 -2.96
C SER A 69 23.27 23.98 -4.07
N ASP A 70 23.51 24.98 -4.92
CA ASP A 70 24.43 24.84 -6.05
C ASP A 70 25.79 24.35 -5.52
N GLU A 71 26.25 23.20 -6.03
CA GLU A 71 27.53 22.53 -5.75
C GLU A 71 27.62 21.61 -4.51
N GLU A 72 27.01 20.43 -4.60
CA GLU A 72 27.52 19.27 -3.85
C GLU A 72 28.66 18.62 -4.67
N THR A 73 29.89 18.74 -4.17
CA THR A 73 31.09 18.12 -4.78
C THR A 73 31.37 16.78 -4.12
N LEU A 74 31.14 15.68 -4.85
CA LEU A 74 31.51 14.33 -4.40
C LEU A 74 32.99 14.07 -4.72
N GLU A 75 33.83 13.99 -3.68
CA GLU A 75 35.22 13.57 -3.81
C GLU A 75 35.33 12.05 -3.86
N LEU A 76 35.21 11.46 -5.06
CA LEU A 76 35.68 10.09 -5.29
C LEU A 76 37.10 10.12 -5.84
N THR A 77 38.02 9.46 -5.13
CA THR A 77 39.38 9.14 -5.63
C THR A 77 40.26 10.34 -6.01
N GLY A 78 40.10 11.49 -5.34
CA GLY A 78 40.94 12.67 -5.56
C GLY A 78 40.71 13.39 -6.90
N THR A 79 39.60 13.10 -7.58
CA THR A 79 39.17 13.82 -8.78
C THR A 79 37.83 14.47 -8.49
N THR A 80 37.81 15.80 -8.45
CA THR A 80 36.58 16.58 -8.29
C THR A 80 35.82 16.54 -9.62
N ILE A 81 34.75 15.75 -9.69
CA ILE A 81 33.85 15.75 -10.84
C ILE A 81 32.66 16.64 -10.48
N PRO A 82 32.38 17.72 -11.22
CA PRO A 82 31.16 18.49 -11.03
C PRO A 82 29.98 17.60 -11.41
N ILE A 83 29.23 17.14 -10.42
CA ILE A 83 27.99 16.41 -10.67
C ILE A 83 26.96 17.44 -11.10
N LYS A 84 26.74 17.54 -12.40
CA LYS A 84 25.49 18.13 -12.89
C LYS A 84 24.38 17.16 -12.52
N TRP A 85 23.57 17.51 -11.52
CA TRP A 85 22.41 16.73 -11.07
C TRP A 85 21.56 16.21 -12.24
N ASN A 86 21.38 17.02 -13.28
CA ASN A 86 20.67 16.65 -14.52
C ASN A 86 21.20 15.35 -15.19
N ASN A 87 22.49 15.04 -15.08
CA ASN A 87 23.07 13.82 -15.65
C ASN A 87 22.89 12.60 -14.74
N LEU A 88 22.86 12.79 -13.42
CA LEU A 88 22.56 11.74 -12.44
C LEU A 88 21.07 11.33 -12.52
N ILE A 89 20.20 12.32 -12.72
CA ILE A 89 18.75 12.16 -12.94
C ILE A 89 18.48 11.38 -14.23
N ALA A 90 19.20 11.66 -15.33
CA ALA A 90 19.04 10.93 -16.58
C ALA A 90 19.52 9.46 -16.50
N LEU A 91 20.51 9.16 -15.66
CA LEU A 91 21.01 7.80 -15.43
C LEU A 91 20.04 6.98 -14.56
N THR A 92 19.50 7.57 -13.49
CA THR A 92 18.53 6.91 -12.58
C THR A 92 17.15 6.75 -13.23
N ALA A 93 16.67 7.75 -13.98
CA ALA A 93 15.40 7.66 -14.70
C ALA A 93 15.42 6.62 -15.83
N ASN A 94 16.57 6.43 -16.51
CA ASN A 94 16.71 5.39 -17.53
C ASN A 94 16.81 3.97 -16.94
N GLU A 95 17.33 3.81 -15.72
CA GLU A 95 17.27 2.54 -15.01
C GLU A 95 15.86 2.23 -14.46
N LEU A 96 15.10 3.25 -14.02
CA LEU A 96 13.70 3.08 -13.58
C LEU A 96 12.75 2.71 -14.73
N HIS A 97 13.03 3.13 -15.97
CA HIS A 97 12.23 2.75 -17.14
C HIS A 97 12.58 1.36 -17.71
N SER A 98 13.61 0.69 -17.18
CA SER A 98 14.00 -0.66 -17.58
C SER A 98 13.24 -1.72 -16.78
N THR A 99 11.98 -1.88 -17.16
CA THR A 99 11.19 -3.12 -17.30
C THR A 99 9.81 -2.98 -16.66
N ALA A 100 8.79 -2.95 -17.51
CA ALA A 100 7.38 -3.17 -17.18
C ALA A 100 7.08 -4.55 -16.53
N ALA A 101 8.10 -5.26 -16.03
CA ALA A 101 8.04 -6.60 -15.47
C ALA A 101 8.18 -6.63 -13.93
N ASN A 102 8.49 -5.50 -13.28
CA ASN A 102 8.56 -5.37 -11.82
C ASN A 102 7.47 -4.46 -11.24
N TYR A 103 6.29 -4.43 -11.86
CA TYR A 103 5.14 -3.80 -11.24
C TYR A 103 4.74 -4.59 -9.99
N THR A 104 4.76 -3.94 -8.84
CA THR A 104 4.20 -4.49 -7.62
C THR A 104 2.69 -4.62 -7.81
N PRO A 105 2.12 -5.83 -7.80
CA PRO A 105 0.68 -6.04 -8.06
C PRO A 105 -0.21 -5.30 -7.05
N TYR A 106 0.37 -4.82 -5.95
CA TYR A 106 -0.27 -4.05 -4.90
C TYR A 106 -0.55 -2.59 -5.25
N LEU A 107 0.03 -2.04 -6.33
CA LEU A 107 -0.18 -0.63 -6.72
C LEU A 107 -1.46 -0.41 -7.52
N TYR A 108 -1.93 -1.46 -8.17
CA TYR A 108 -3.06 -1.39 -9.08
C TYR A 108 -4.29 -1.95 -8.39
N HIS A 109 -5.31 -1.11 -8.38
CA HIS A 109 -6.63 -1.44 -7.90
C HIS A 109 -7.56 -1.50 -9.12
N TRP A 110 -8.77 -2.01 -8.92
CA TRP A 110 -9.81 -1.91 -9.94
C TRP A 110 -11.13 -1.54 -9.31
N ILE A 111 -11.92 -0.81 -10.08
CA ILE A 111 -13.27 -0.43 -9.66
C ILE A 111 -14.10 -1.69 -9.56
N GLU A 112 -14.65 -1.99 -8.38
CA GLU A 112 -15.62 -3.06 -8.22
C GLU A 112 -17.01 -2.53 -8.58
N ASN A 113 -17.35 -1.35 -8.07
CA ASN A 113 -18.66 -0.75 -8.26
C ASN A 113 -18.60 0.79 -8.22
N ILE A 114 -19.54 1.41 -8.92
CA ILE A 114 -19.79 2.85 -8.83
C ILE A 114 -21.25 2.98 -8.41
N PRO A 115 -21.56 2.72 -7.12
CA PRO A 115 -22.91 2.92 -6.63
C PRO A 115 -23.26 4.39 -6.86
N GLN A 116 -24.44 4.63 -7.43
CA GLN A 116 -24.92 6.00 -7.63
C GLN A 116 -24.77 6.77 -6.31
N GLU A 117 -24.34 8.04 -6.39
CA GLU A 117 -24.03 8.94 -5.24
C GLU A 117 -22.56 8.96 -4.79
N ASN A 118 -21.72 9.77 -5.48
CA ASN A 118 -20.41 10.27 -5.03
C ASN A 118 -19.41 9.28 -4.40
N ILE A 119 -19.62 7.98 -4.57
CA ILE A 119 -18.83 6.91 -3.97
C ILE A 119 -18.31 6.01 -5.09
N VAL A 120 -17.06 5.59 -4.96
CA VAL A 120 -16.43 4.54 -5.75
C VAL A 120 -16.02 3.43 -4.80
N GLU A 121 -16.41 2.20 -5.12
CA GLU A 121 -16.00 0.99 -4.41
C GLU A 121 -14.95 0.26 -5.26
N ILE A 122 -13.87 -0.17 -4.62
CA ILE A 122 -12.77 -0.88 -5.28
C ILE A 122 -12.73 -2.34 -4.84
N GLU A 123 -11.83 -3.12 -5.41
CA GLU A 123 -11.83 -4.58 -5.32
C GLU A 123 -11.72 -5.16 -3.91
N ASP A 124 -11.12 -4.41 -2.99
CA ASP A 124 -10.91 -4.81 -1.60
C ASP A 124 -12.11 -4.48 -0.68
N GLY A 125 -13.17 -3.93 -1.27
CA GLY A 125 -14.40 -3.49 -0.60
C GLY A 125 -14.29 -2.12 0.05
N SER A 126 -13.17 -1.40 -0.10
CA SER A 126 -13.06 -0.03 0.38
C SER A 126 -13.89 0.94 -0.45
N GLU A 127 -14.49 1.92 0.23
CA GLU A 127 -15.34 2.94 -0.38
C GLU A 127 -14.67 4.31 -0.29
N TRP A 128 -14.70 5.03 -1.40
CA TRP A 128 -14.02 6.30 -1.59
C TRP A 128 -15.03 7.37 -2.00
N ILE A 129 -15.11 8.44 -1.22
CA ILE A 129 -15.94 9.59 -1.58
C ILE A 129 -15.16 10.52 -2.50
N PHE A 130 -15.72 10.85 -3.66
CA PHE A 130 -15.08 11.72 -4.65
C PHE A 130 -15.70 13.13 -4.70
N ASP A 131 -14.96 14.11 -5.23
CA ASP A 131 -15.47 15.46 -5.43
C ASP A 131 -16.64 15.47 -6.42
N LYS A 132 -17.79 16.02 -6.02
CA LYS A 132 -18.97 16.18 -6.89
C LYS A 132 -18.64 16.91 -8.20
N ASN A 133 -17.63 17.78 -8.20
CA ASN A 133 -17.15 18.44 -9.41
C ASN A 133 -16.54 17.45 -10.42
N ASP A 134 -15.96 16.35 -9.95
CA ASP A 134 -15.35 15.29 -10.75
C ASP A 134 -16.38 14.26 -11.25
N ALA A 135 -17.67 14.40 -10.91
CA ALA A 135 -18.73 13.49 -11.34
C ALA A 135 -18.83 13.34 -12.87
N HIS A 136 -18.45 14.37 -13.63
CA HIS A 136 -18.44 14.31 -15.09
C HIS A 136 -17.31 13.44 -15.66
N VAL A 137 -16.18 13.34 -14.95
CA VAL A 137 -15.05 12.46 -15.29
C VAL A 137 -15.45 11.00 -15.07
N LEU A 138 -16.04 10.72 -13.91
CA LEU A 138 -16.42 9.37 -13.49
C LEU A 138 -17.50 8.72 -14.38
N ARG A 139 -18.30 9.51 -15.13
CA ARG A 139 -19.32 8.97 -16.06
C ARG A 139 -18.76 8.01 -17.11
N ASN A 140 -17.47 8.13 -17.43
CA ASN A 140 -16.82 7.27 -18.40
C ASN A 140 -16.13 6.06 -17.77
N TRP A 141 -15.95 6.06 -16.45
CA TRP A 141 -15.31 4.97 -15.72
C TRP A 141 -16.27 3.79 -15.61
N ARG A 142 -15.73 2.58 -15.57
CA ARG A 142 -16.48 1.33 -15.52
C ARG A 142 -15.92 0.42 -14.43
N ALA A 143 -16.75 -0.50 -13.96
CA ALA A 143 -16.25 -1.64 -13.18
C ALA A 143 -15.15 -2.36 -13.98
N SER A 144 -14.14 -2.84 -13.25
CA SER A 144 -12.89 -3.43 -13.76
C SER A 144 -11.89 -2.47 -14.41
N ASP A 145 -12.18 -1.16 -14.51
CA ASP A 145 -11.15 -0.21 -14.92
C ASP A 145 -10.01 -0.20 -13.91
N THR A 146 -8.78 -0.19 -14.41
CA THR A 146 -7.58 -0.17 -13.58
C THR A 146 -7.34 1.24 -13.06
N ILE A 147 -7.19 1.35 -11.75
CA ILE A 147 -6.94 2.62 -11.07
C ILE A 147 -5.66 2.54 -10.23
N VAL A 148 -5.12 3.71 -9.92
CA VAL A 148 -4.04 3.89 -8.96
C VAL A 148 -4.43 5.01 -8.01
N ILE A 149 -4.09 4.85 -6.73
CA ILE A 149 -4.31 5.86 -5.70
C ILE A 149 -2.99 6.55 -5.42
N SER A 150 -2.99 7.86 -5.34
CA SER A 150 -1.82 8.66 -5.03
C SER A 150 -2.15 9.79 -4.06
N PRO A 151 -1.16 10.35 -3.35
CA PRO A 151 -1.38 11.55 -2.55
C PRO A 151 -1.82 12.70 -3.46
N LYS A 152 -2.72 13.55 -2.97
CA LYS A 152 -2.95 14.80 -3.68
C LYS A 152 -1.72 15.70 -3.59
N GLY A 153 -1.11 15.99 -4.74
CA GLY A 153 -0.01 16.95 -4.84
C GLY A 153 -0.42 18.35 -4.38
N ASN A 154 0.45 18.99 -3.61
CA ASN A 154 0.28 20.30 -2.95
C ASN A 154 -0.86 20.35 -1.91
N TRP A 155 -0.55 19.85 -0.70
CA TRP A 155 -1.34 20.09 0.52
C TRP A 155 -1.57 21.58 0.82
N LEU A 156 -0.68 22.47 0.34
CA LEU A 156 -0.81 23.93 0.48
C LEU A 156 -2.08 24.51 -0.17
N TRP A 157 -2.74 23.76 -1.06
CA TRP A 157 -4.04 24.16 -1.61
C TRP A 157 -5.18 23.48 -0.85
N SER A 158 -6.16 24.30 -0.47
CA SER A 158 -7.31 24.02 0.41
C SER A 158 -8.33 23.01 -0.14
N SER A 159 -7.85 21.91 -0.70
CA SER A 159 -8.68 20.77 -1.05
C SER A 159 -8.99 19.97 0.21
N ASN A 160 -10.26 19.68 0.44
CA ASN A 160 -10.67 18.78 1.52
C ASN A 160 -10.39 17.30 1.19
N TYR A 161 -9.80 17.00 0.03
CA TYR A 161 -9.45 15.65 -0.42
C TYR A 161 -7.95 15.38 -0.25
N ALA A 162 -7.62 14.26 0.40
CA ALA A 162 -6.26 13.85 0.71
C ALA A 162 -5.58 13.08 -0.42
N TYR A 163 -6.37 12.43 -1.30
CA TYR A 163 -5.87 11.54 -2.32
C TYR A 163 -6.43 11.87 -3.70
N VAL A 164 -5.77 11.34 -4.72
CA VAL A 164 -6.21 11.33 -6.11
C VAL A 164 -6.32 9.88 -6.55
N MET A 165 -7.42 9.55 -7.22
CA MET A 165 -7.60 8.27 -7.89
C MET A 165 -7.47 8.49 -9.39
N THR A 166 -6.54 7.80 -10.03
CA THR A 166 -6.25 7.93 -11.46
C THR A 166 -6.62 6.64 -12.17
N ASN A 167 -7.59 6.71 -13.08
CA ASN A 167 -7.92 5.62 -13.98
C ASN A 167 -6.87 5.54 -15.09
N LYS A 168 -6.10 4.46 -15.11
CA LYS A 168 -4.97 4.26 -16.02
C LYS A 168 -5.42 3.94 -17.44
N ASP A 169 -6.60 3.33 -17.61
CA ASP A 169 -7.17 3.02 -18.93
C ASP A 169 -7.64 4.29 -19.65
N LEU A 170 -8.19 5.25 -18.90
CA LEU A 170 -8.73 6.50 -19.44
C LEU A 170 -7.79 7.70 -19.28
N SER A 171 -6.69 7.55 -18.53
CA SER A 171 -5.76 8.64 -18.19
C SER A 171 -6.48 9.86 -17.60
N SER A 172 -7.47 9.60 -16.75
CA SER A 172 -8.28 10.63 -16.09
C SER A 172 -8.25 10.42 -14.58
N SER A 173 -8.38 11.52 -13.82
CA SER A 173 -8.20 11.50 -12.36
C SER A 173 -9.33 12.24 -11.66
N ILE A 174 -9.63 11.80 -10.44
CA ILE A 174 -10.63 12.40 -9.56
C ILE A 174 -10.04 12.57 -8.15
N ASN A 175 -10.50 13.57 -7.42
CA ASN A 175 -10.11 13.80 -6.03
C ASN A 175 -10.96 12.94 -5.09
N VAL A 176 -10.32 12.22 -4.17
CA VAL A 176 -11.01 11.27 -3.28
C VAL A 176 -10.53 11.32 -1.84
N ASN A 177 -11.41 10.89 -0.93
CA ASN A 177 -11.11 10.56 0.45
C ASN A 177 -11.57 9.13 0.72
N LEU A 178 -10.80 8.42 1.52
CA LEU A 178 -11.21 7.12 2.02
C LEU A 178 -12.37 7.31 3.01
N MET A 179 -13.53 6.72 2.69
CA MET A 179 -14.74 6.78 3.51
C MET A 179 -14.89 5.52 4.36
N LEU A 180 -14.67 4.36 3.75
CA LEU A 180 -14.73 3.05 4.40
C LEU A 180 -13.51 2.22 3.98
N GLY A 181 -12.85 1.57 4.94
CA GLY A 181 -11.65 0.77 4.68
C GLY A 181 -11.96 -0.56 3.98
N PRO A 182 -10.91 -1.33 3.62
CA PRO A 182 -11.06 -2.67 3.06
C PRO A 182 -11.75 -3.63 4.04
N ILE A 183 -12.24 -4.76 3.54
CA ILE A 183 -12.77 -5.85 4.39
C ILE A 183 -11.64 -6.37 5.29
N ALA A 184 -11.83 -6.39 6.61
CA ALA A 184 -10.80 -6.80 7.56
C ALA A 184 -10.33 -8.24 7.29
N PHE A 185 -9.02 -8.43 7.05
CA PHE A 185 -8.45 -9.73 6.67
C PHE A 185 -9.14 -10.39 5.46
N GLY A 186 -9.76 -9.58 4.61
CA GLY A 186 -10.44 -10.02 3.40
C GLY A 186 -9.48 -10.61 2.37
N PRO A 187 -10.00 -11.34 1.36
CA PRO A 187 -9.19 -12.04 0.37
C PRO A 187 -8.33 -11.12 -0.49
N ARG A 188 -8.64 -9.83 -0.56
CA ARG A 188 -7.89 -8.81 -1.32
C ARG A 188 -7.28 -7.72 -0.45
N SER A 189 -7.44 -7.81 0.87
CA SER A 189 -6.95 -6.82 1.82
C SER A 189 -5.49 -7.07 2.14
N THR A 190 -4.80 -6.01 2.59
CA THR A 190 -3.41 -6.10 3.06
C THR A 190 -3.28 -5.56 4.47
N TRP A 191 -2.42 -6.17 5.28
CA TRP A 191 -2.23 -5.76 6.68
C TRP A 191 -0.81 -5.99 7.18
N ILE A 192 -0.49 -5.33 8.29
CA ILE A 192 0.82 -5.40 8.93
C ILE A 192 0.94 -6.70 9.73
N ILE A 193 1.99 -7.48 9.46
CA ILE A 193 2.38 -8.67 10.26
C ILE A 193 3.68 -8.45 11.05
N GLY A 194 4.34 -7.32 10.87
CA GLY A 194 5.56 -6.98 11.59
C GLY A 194 6.04 -5.57 11.27
N LEU A 195 6.73 -4.98 12.25
CA LEU A 195 7.32 -3.65 12.17
C LEU A 195 8.77 -3.75 12.66
N ASP A 196 9.70 -3.11 11.97
CA ASP A 196 11.07 -2.89 12.45
C ASP A 196 11.38 -1.40 12.44
N ASP A 197 11.22 -0.76 13.61
CA ASP A 197 11.42 0.68 13.81
C ASP A 197 12.87 1.11 13.59
N ASN A 198 13.84 0.21 13.78
CA ASN A 198 15.25 0.55 13.62
C ASN A 198 15.64 0.62 12.15
N LEU A 199 15.07 -0.27 11.35
CA LEU A 199 15.29 -0.32 9.90
C LEU A 199 14.25 0.46 9.10
N GLY A 200 13.17 0.93 9.74
CA GLY A 200 12.05 1.57 9.05
C GLY A 200 11.30 0.61 8.13
N GLN A 201 11.18 -0.67 8.51
CA GLN A 201 10.61 -1.70 7.64
C GLN A 201 9.22 -2.17 8.08
N VAL A 202 8.33 -2.34 7.12
CA VAL A 202 6.98 -2.89 7.30
C VAL A 202 6.91 -4.25 6.64
N TYR A 203 6.50 -5.26 7.39
CA TYR A 203 6.22 -6.60 6.90
C TYR A 203 4.72 -6.71 6.65
N VAL A 204 4.35 -6.94 5.40
CA VAL A 204 2.96 -6.92 4.93
C VAL A 204 2.53 -8.31 4.46
N LEU A 205 1.32 -8.71 4.82
CA LEU A 205 0.64 -9.92 4.35
C LEU A 205 -0.64 -9.51 3.61
N ASN A 206 -0.97 -10.19 2.52
CA ASN A 206 -2.27 -10.04 1.85
C ASN A 206 -3.19 -11.24 2.10
N GLY A 207 -4.47 -11.09 1.72
CA GLY A 207 -5.49 -12.14 1.80
C GLY A 207 -5.17 -13.42 1.03
N GLN A 208 -4.23 -13.37 0.07
CA GLN A 208 -3.76 -14.51 -0.71
C GLN A 208 -2.56 -15.23 -0.08
N GLY A 209 -2.00 -14.71 1.02
CA GLY A 209 -0.87 -15.28 1.74
C GLY A 209 0.51 -14.83 1.23
N ASP A 210 0.58 -13.89 0.30
CA ASP A 210 1.83 -13.31 -0.17
C ASP A 210 2.40 -12.35 0.87
N ARG A 211 3.73 -12.41 1.05
CA ARG A 211 4.46 -11.55 1.99
C ARG A 211 5.35 -10.60 1.24
N THR A 212 5.35 -9.36 1.68
CA THR A 212 6.22 -8.32 1.13
C THR A 212 6.84 -7.52 2.27
N VAL A 213 8.01 -6.94 1.99
CA VAL A 213 8.69 -6.05 2.92
C VAL A 213 8.90 -4.71 2.25
N TRP A 214 8.56 -3.66 2.97
CA TRP A 214 8.61 -2.29 2.51
C TRP A 214 9.50 -1.48 3.43
N GLU A 215 10.32 -0.61 2.86
CA GLU A 215 11.12 0.36 3.59
C GLU A 215 10.45 1.72 3.51
N VAL A 216 10.18 2.32 4.67
CA VAL A 216 9.54 3.62 4.84
C VAL A 216 10.57 4.73 4.67
N SER A 217 10.16 5.85 4.08
CA SER A 217 10.99 7.04 3.98
C SER A 217 11.47 7.49 5.35
N HIS A 218 12.77 7.82 5.44
CA HIS A 218 13.41 8.33 6.65
C HIS A 218 12.68 9.56 7.19
N THR A 219 12.19 10.42 6.28
CA THR A 219 11.43 11.60 6.63
C THR A 219 10.11 11.27 7.28
N ASP A 220 9.46 10.14 6.94
CA ASP A 220 8.15 9.71 7.42
C ASP A 220 8.21 8.75 8.64
N LEU A 221 9.40 8.35 9.11
CA LEU A 221 9.59 7.39 10.22
C LEU A 221 8.92 7.79 11.55
N TYR A 222 8.66 9.08 11.78
CA TYR A 222 7.99 9.51 13.00
C TYR A 222 6.49 9.15 13.00
N LEU A 223 5.86 9.02 11.82
CA LEU A 223 4.48 8.52 11.67
C LEU A 223 4.42 7.02 11.88
N PHE A 224 5.43 6.33 11.34
CA PHE A 224 5.54 4.88 11.39
C PHE A 224 5.50 4.32 12.82
N LYS A 225 6.00 5.07 13.81
CA LYS A 225 5.99 4.68 15.23
C LYS A 225 4.59 4.52 15.84
N GLU A 226 3.57 5.09 15.21
CA GLU A 226 2.18 4.98 15.68
C GLU A 226 1.46 3.77 15.06
N TRP A 227 2.07 3.07 14.10
CA TRP A 227 1.50 1.90 13.43
C TRP A 227 1.52 0.68 14.35
N GLN A 228 0.54 -0.20 14.17
CA GLN A 228 0.37 -1.39 14.99
C GLN A 228 0.28 -2.65 14.12
N HIS A 229 0.58 -3.78 14.73
CA HIS A 229 0.28 -5.08 14.14
C HIS A 229 -1.23 -5.16 13.80
N ASP A 230 -1.55 -5.85 12.71
CA ASP A 230 -2.91 -6.01 12.16
C ASP A 230 -3.56 -4.75 11.58
N ASP A 231 -2.84 -3.62 11.52
CA ASP A 231 -3.34 -2.45 10.81
C ASP A 231 -3.56 -2.77 9.33
N THR A 232 -4.69 -2.31 8.80
CA THR A 232 -5.04 -2.52 7.40
C THR A 232 -4.43 -1.43 6.54
N LEU A 233 -3.89 -1.85 5.40
CA LEU A 233 -3.13 -1.03 4.49
C LEU A 233 -3.78 -0.98 3.11
N ILE A 234 -3.61 0.16 2.44
CA ILE A 234 -3.84 0.33 1.00
C ILE A 234 -2.53 0.87 0.41
N ILE A 235 -2.07 0.30 -0.70
CA ILE A 235 -0.78 0.64 -1.29
C ILE A 235 -1.02 1.43 -2.58
N GLY A 236 -0.40 2.60 -2.71
CA GLY A 236 -0.60 3.50 -3.84
C GLY A 236 0.71 3.93 -4.49
N GLU A 237 0.60 4.70 -5.57
CA GLU A 237 1.73 5.31 -6.27
C GLU A 237 2.09 6.65 -5.62
N ASN A 238 3.39 6.90 -5.45
CA ASN A 238 3.86 8.22 -5.07
C ASN A 238 4.15 9.04 -6.35
N ASP A 239 3.09 9.62 -6.92
CA ASP A 239 3.14 10.39 -8.18
C ASP A 239 3.39 11.90 -7.99
N GLY A 240 3.64 12.35 -6.76
CA GLY A 240 3.75 13.77 -6.43
C GLY A 240 4.81 14.47 -7.30
N TRP A 241 4.63 15.75 -7.63
CA TRP A 241 5.47 16.53 -8.55
C TRP A 241 7.00 16.40 -8.35
N LEU A 242 7.45 16.08 -7.13
CA LEU A 242 8.86 15.86 -6.76
C LEU A 242 9.35 14.40 -6.83
N TRP A 243 8.52 13.48 -7.34
CA TRP A 243 8.77 12.03 -7.45
C TRP A 243 10.09 11.67 -8.13
N TRP A 244 10.56 12.48 -9.08
CA TRP A 244 11.86 12.28 -9.74
C TRP A 244 13.07 12.36 -8.79
N PHE A 245 12.89 12.88 -7.56
CA PHE A 245 13.94 12.92 -6.54
C PHE A 245 13.74 11.88 -5.43
N SER A 246 12.58 11.22 -5.35
CA SER A 246 12.29 10.30 -4.25
C SER A 246 12.62 8.86 -4.63
N ALA A 247 13.50 8.22 -3.85
CA ALA A 247 13.73 6.78 -3.94
C ALA A 247 12.52 5.94 -3.49
N TYR A 248 11.47 6.57 -2.96
CA TYR A 248 10.26 5.96 -2.43
C TYR A 248 9.09 6.20 -3.40
N ASN A 249 8.95 5.29 -4.36
CA ASN A 249 8.00 5.38 -5.47
C ASN A 249 6.55 4.99 -5.12
N CYS A 250 6.31 4.53 -3.89
CA CYS A 250 5.00 4.08 -3.43
C CYS A 250 4.58 4.86 -2.20
N ILE A 251 3.27 4.86 -1.94
CA ILE A 251 2.72 5.23 -0.65
C ILE A 251 2.08 4.01 0.00
N ILE A 252 2.11 3.96 1.32
CA ILE A 252 1.36 2.99 2.11
C ILE A 252 0.43 3.79 3.02
N ILE A 253 -0.87 3.64 2.77
CA ILE A 253 -1.96 4.27 3.52
C ILE A 253 -2.32 3.32 4.66
N ASN A 254 -2.15 3.77 5.91
CA ASN A 254 -2.68 3.07 7.08
C ASN A 254 -4.12 3.52 7.29
N VAL A 255 -5.06 2.61 7.05
CA VAL A 255 -6.52 2.87 7.09
C VAL A 255 -6.96 3.26 8.51
N ASN A 256 -6.41 2.60 9.53
CA ASN A 256 -6.77 2.81 10.93
C ASN A 256 -6.45 4.23 11.41
N SER A 257 -5.45 4.87 10.83
CA SER A 257 -5.00 6.22 11.22
C SER A 257 -5.13 7.26 10.10
N ASN A 258 -5.74 6.84 8.98
CA ASN A 258 -6.04 7.61 7.77
C ASN A 258 -4.92 8.56 7.34
N HIS A 259 -3.69 8.03 7.28
CA HIS A 259 -2.54 8.75 6.76
C HIS A 259 -1.66 7.79 5.97
N PHE A 260 -0.76 8.36 5.17
CA PHE A 260 0.17 7.60 4.38
C PHE A 260 1.62 7.91 4.75
N VAL A 261 2.49 6.93 4.53
CA VAL A 261 3.94 7.10 4.50
C VAL A 261 4.44 6.78 3.09
N ARG A 262 5.52 7.42 2.67
CA ARG A 262 6.23 7.04 1.44
C ARG A 262 7.07 5.80 1.72
N ALA A 263 7.09 4.88 0.77
CA ALA A 263 7.82 3.64 0.89
C ALA A 263 8.37 3.14 -0.45
N ARG A 264 9.29 2.19 -0.38
CA ARG A 264 9.72 1.35 -1.51
C ARG A 264 9.66 -0.11 -1.11
N GLN A 265 9.31 -0.97 -2.05
CA GLN A 265 9.37 -2.42 -1.79
C GLN A 265 10.82 -2.88 -1.85
N ILE A 266 11.28 -3.58 -0.81
CA ILE A 266 12.66 -4.12 -0.76
C ILE A 266 12.71 -5.63 -1.01
N SER A 267 11.62 -6.35 -0.74
CA SER A 267 11.51 -7.76 -1.12
C SER A 267 10.05 -8.18 -1.30
N SER A 268 9.84 -9.12 -2.22
CA SER A 268 8.59 -9.87 -2.33
C SER A 268 8.91 -11.35 -2.20
N SER A 269 8.16 -12.06 -1.36
CA SER A 269 8.26 -13.52 -1.28
C SER A 269 7.48 -14.19 -2.40
N ALA A 270 7.19 -13.47 -3.51
CA ALA A 270 6.35 -13.90 -4.62
C ALA A 270 6.66 -15.36 -4.90
N SER A 271 5.71 -16.20 -4.52
CA SER A 271 5.87 -17.62 -4.26
C SER A 271 6.91 -18.19 -5.21
N LYS A 272 8.07 -18.56 -4.68
CA LYS A 272 8.99 -19.52 -5.30
C LYS A 272 8.17 -20.80 -5.42
N ARG A 273 7.29 -20.88 -6.44
CA ARG A 273 6.56 -22.08 -6.84
C ARG A 273 7.65 -23.02 -7.36
N MET A 274 8.36 -23.64 -6.42
CA MET A 274 9.13 -24.85 -6.61
C MET A 274 8.12 -25.95 -6.84
N GLY A 275 7.67 -26.04 -8.08
CA GLY A 275 6.83 -27.09 -8.59
C GLY A 275 7.04 -27.14 -10.09
N ASP A 276 8.20 -27.67 -10.50
CA ASP A 276 8.44 -28.35 -11.79
C ASP A 276 9.89 -28.86 -11.85
N ARG A 277 10.26 -29.74 -10.90
CA ARG A 277 11.28 -30.79 -11.08
C ARG A 277 10.97 -31.93 -10.10
N ALA A 278 9.99 -32.74 -10.46
CA ALA A 278 9.84 -34.11 -10.00
C ALA A 278 9.61 -34.99 -11.23
#